data_AF-A0A644X5M1-F1
#
_entry.id   AF-A0A644X5M1-F1
#
_cell.length_a   1.000
_cell.length_b   1.000
_cell.length_c   1.000
_cell.angle_alpha   90.00
_cell.angle_beta   90.00
_cell.angle_gamma   90.00
#
_symmetry.space_group_name_H-M   'P 1'
#
loop_
_entity.id
_entity.type
_entity.pdbx_description
1 polymer ?
#
loop_
_entity_poly.entity_id
_entity_poly.type
_entity_poly.pdbx_seq_one_letter_code
_entity_poly.pdbx_strand_id
1 'polypeptide(L)'
;MLTPVGLLPLALCGFSVKELLQGAADCQSELTSASTMESNPAMLYAAVRQLLFRQGKQTELLSTFCPRLSTLSEWWKQLFGESEGKEHKGIFPASLVFTTDLHSLGQFVQDGLRMFFETFISVEKLQEDIEIPVLHDNSDELLYLEGKKMSYVNRKAEEATRYAHVQGGVPVLAFEMPELNEYTIGELMYFFEFSCALSAYMFGVNPFDQPGVEAYKSKMFELLGKNSK
;
A
#
# COMPACT_ATOMS: atom_id res chain seq x y z
N MET A 1 -10.64 5.55 -8.81
CA MET A 1 -10.05 6.92 -8.71
C MET A 1 -9.76 7.56 -10.07
N LEU A 2 -9.45 6.77 -11.10
CA LEU A 2 -9.12 7.21 -12.47
C LEU A 2 -10.34 7.68 -13.30
N THR A 3 -11.25 8.40 -12.65
CA THR A 3 -12.46 8.99 -13.25
C THR A 3 -12.40 10.52 -13.10
N PRO A 4 -13.31 11.31 -13.69
CA PRO A 4 -13.31 12.76 -13.53
C PRO A 4 -13.26 13.26 -12.08
N VAL A 5 -13.75 12.46 -11.12
CA VAL A 5 -13.67 12.76 -9.67
C VAL A 5 -12.23 12.93 -9.20
N GLY A 6 -11.32 12.04 -9.61
CA GLY A 6 -9.90 12.13 -9.26
C GLY A 6 -9.08 12.95 -10.26
N LEU A 7 -9.40 12.84 -11.55
CA LEU A 7 -8.62 13.46 -12.62
C LEU A 7 -8.70 14.99 -12.62
N LEU A 8 -9.88 15.57 -12.37
CA LEU A 8 -10.04 17.03 -12.41
C LEU A 8 -9.19 17.75 -11.34
N PRO A 9 -9.24 17.37 -10.05
CA PRO A 9 -8.37 17.98 -9.03
C PRO A 9 -6.88 17.82 -9.33
N LEU A 10 -6.44 16.64 -9.82
CA LEU A 10 -5.04 16.39 -10.15
C LEU A 10 -4.54 17.32 -11.27
N ALA A 11 -5.34 17.47 -12.33
CA ALA A 11 -5.01 18.38 -13.43
C ALA A 11 -4.91 19.84 -12.95
N LEU A 12 -5.80 20.28 -12.04
CA LEU A 12 -5.77 21.63 -11.47
C LEU A 12 -4.54 21.86 -10.57
N CYS A 13 -4.03 20.82 -9.92
CA CYS A 13 -2.78 20.86 -9.15
C CYS A 13 -1.52 20.84 -10.04
N GLY A 14 -1.66 20.75 -11.36
CA GLY A 14 -0.55 20.75 -12.31
C GLY A 14 0.06 19.36 -12.57
N PHE A 15 -0.56 18.28 -12.09
CA PHE A 15 -0.10 16.92 -12.36
C PHE A 15 -0.56 16.43 -13.74
N SER A 16 0.27 15.60 -14.36
CA SER A 16 0.01 15.02 -15.68
C SER A 16 -1.00 13.88 -15.61
N VAL A 17 -2.29 14.19 -15.75
CA VAL A 17 -3.36 13.17 -15.83
C VAL A 17 -3.20 12.23 -17.02
N LYS A 18 -2.53 12.69 -18.09
CA LYS A 18 -2.26 11.87 -19.27
C LYS A 18 -1.26 10.77 -18.94
N GLU A 19 -0.16 11.09 -18.25
CA GLU A 19 0.84 10.08 -17.85
C GLU A 19 0.26 9.12 -16.82
N LEU A 20 -0.54 9.61 -15.87
CA LEU A 20 -1.28 8.77 -14.93
C LEU A 20 -2.16 7.73 -15.65
N LEU A 21 -2.96 8.17 -16.63
CA LEU A 21 -3.81 7.26 -17.39
C LEU A 21 -3.01 6.34 -18.31
N GLN A 22 -1.87 6.80 -18.82
CA GLN A 22 -1.01 5.97 -19.65
C GLN A 22 -0.42 4.81 -18.84
N GLY A 23 0.12 5.06 -17.65
CA GLY A 23 0.65 4.00 -16.78
C GLY A 23 -0.43 3.00 -16.40
N ALA A 24 -1.63 3.47 -16.06
CA ALA A 24 -2.77 2.58 -15.79
C ALA A 24 -3.15 1.72 -17.01
N ALA A 25 -3.16 2.30 -18.21
CA ALA A 25 -3.51 1.60 -19.44
C ALA A 25 -2.45 0.57 -19.87
N ASP A 26 -1.17 0.87 -19.67
CA ASP A 26 -0.08 -0.05 -19.96
C ASP A 26 -0.12 -1.24 -19.00
N CYS A 27 -0.28 -0.99 -17.70
CA CYS A 27 -0.50 -2.04 -16.70
C CYS A 27 -1.74 -2.90 -17.02
N GLN A 28 -2.84 -2.29 -17.46
CA GLN A 28 -4.02 -3.03 -17.93
C GLN A 28 -3.69 -3.98 -19.08
N SER A 29 -3.00 -3.48 -20.09
CA SER A 29 -2.63 -4.27 -21.28
C SER A 29 -1.78 -5.48 -20.87
N GLU A 30 -0.81 -5.29 -19.99
CA GLU A 30 0.05 -6.36 -19.48
C GLU A 30 -0.74 -7.40 -18.69
N LEU A 31 -1.53 -6.97 -17.70
CA LEU A 31 -2.28 -7.88 -16.82
C LEU A 31 -3.41 -8.62 -17.56
N THR A 32 -4.01 -8.03 -18.59
CA THR A 32 -5.09 -8.68 -19.35
C THR A 32 -4.57 -9.61 -20.46
N SER A 33 -3.36 -9.40 -20.95
CA SER A 33 -2.72 -10.28 -21.92
C SER A 33 -2.01 -11.48 -21.27
N ALA A 34 -1.63 -11.38 -20.00
CA ALA A 34 -1.04 -12.48 -19.23
C ALA A 34 -2.07 -13.59 -18.94
N SER A 35 -1.72 -14.83 -19.28
CA SER A 35 -2.61 -16.00 -19.15
C SER A 35 -2.26 -16.93 -17.98
N THR A 36 -1.12 -16.69 -17.31
CA THR A 36 -0.66 -17.51 -16.17
C THR A 36 -0.31 -16.65 -14.96
N MET A 37 -0.28 -17.26 -13.78
CA MET A 37 0.09 -16.56 -12.55
C MET A 37 1.56 -16.11 -12.55
N GLU A 38 2.46 -16.84 -13.21
CA GLU A 38 3.87 -16.48 -13.33
C GLU A 38 4.09 -15.21 -14.17
N SER A 39 3.20 -14.97 -15.14
CA SER A 39 3.24 -13.80 -16.03
C SER A 39 2.32 -12.66 -15.57
N ASN A 40 1.50 -12.88 -14.53
CA ASN A 40 0.54 -11.92 -14.03
C ASN A 40 0.81 -11.62 -12.54
N PRO A 41 1.58 -10.56 -12.23
CA PRO A 41 1.93 -10.23 -10.85
C PRO A 41 0.70 -9.90 -9.99
N ALA A 42 -0.40 -9.43 -10.58
CA ALA A 42 -1.64 -9.14 -9.84
C ALA A 42 -2.35 -10.42 -9.41
N MET A 43 -2.36 -11.46 -10.25
CA MET A 43 -2.82 -12.80 -9.88
C MET A 43 -1.94 -13.40 -8.78
N LEU A 44 -0.62 -13.28 -8.90
CA LEU A 44 0.32 -13.77 -7.89
C LEU A 44 0.09 -13.09 -6.54
N TYR A 45 -0.03 -11.76 -6.53
CA TYR A 45 -0.31 -11.00 -5.31
C TYR A 45 -1.63 -11.44 -4.66
N ALA A 46 -2.73 -11.51 -5.41
CA ALA A 46 -4.02 -11.99 -4.90
C ALA A 46 -3.93 -13.42 -4.33
N ALA A 47 -3.25 -14.33 -5.04
CA ALA A 47 -3.09 -15.71 -4.61
C ALA A 47 -2.26 -15.85 -3.33
N VAL A 48 -1.16 -15.10 -3.21
CA VAL A 48 -0.32 -15.13 -2.01
C VAL A 48 -1.06 -14.56 -0.80
N ARG A 49 -1.77 -13.43 -0.96
CA ARG A 49 -2.63 -12.89 0.11
C ARG A 49 -3.63 -13.92 0.61
N GLN A 50 -4.30 -14.63 -0.30
CA GLN A 50 -5.28 -15.66 0.06
C GLN A 50 -4.62 -16.86 0.76
N LEU A 51 -3.42 -17.26 0.34
CA LEU A 51 -2.66 -18.32 0.99
C LEU A 51 -2.28 -17.91 2.42
N LEU A 52 -1.76 -16.70 2.61
CA LEU A 52 -1.37 -16.16 3.91
C LEU A 52 -2.58 -16.03 4.85
N PHE A 53 -3.71 -15.56 4.33
CA PHE A 53 -4.97 -15.53 5.09
C PHE A 53 -5.37 -16.92 5.61
N ARG A 54 -5.32 -17.94 4.74
CA ARG A 54 -5.59 -19.35 5.12
C ARG A 54 -4.59 -19.90 6.15
N GLN A 55 -3.38 -19.33 6.23
CA GLN A 55 -2.38 -19.63 7.25
C GLN A 55 -2.56 -18.82 8.54
N GLY A 56 -3.68 -18.09 8.68
CA GLY A 56 -3.99 -17.32 9.88
C GLY A 56 -3.44 -15.90 9.89
N LYS A 57 -2.94 -15.38 8.75
CA LYS A 57 -2.53 -13.98 8.61
C LYS A 57 -3.75 -13.12 8.26
N GLN A 58 -4.48 -12.67 9.27
CA GLN A 58 -5.75 -11.96 9.14
C GLN A 58 -5.58 -10.47 8.82
N THR A 59 -4.37 -9.93 8.94
CA THR A 59 -4.08 -8.52 8.68
C THR A 59 -2.97 -8.39 7.64
N GLU A 60 -3.13 -7.45 6.72
CA GLU A 60 -2.06 -7.02 5.80
C GLU A 60 -1.63 -5.62 6.17
N LEU A 61 -0.32 -5.43 6.33
CA LEU A 61 0.31 -4.15 6.57
C LEU A 61 0.88 -3.64 5.24
N LEU A 62 0.29 -2.59 4.66
CA LEU A 62 0.91 -1.88 3.54
C LEU A 62 1.91 -0.87 4.08
N SER A 63 3.20 -1.12 3.88
CA SER A 63 4.28 -0.35 4.49
C SER A 63 5.11 0.39 3.45
N THR A 64 5.54 1.60 3.77
CA THR A 64 6.41 2.39 2.88
C THR A 64 7.38 3.25 3.66
N PHE A 65 8.59 3.41 3.12
CA PHE A 65 9.59 4.37 3.61
C PHE A 65 9.49 5.74 2.93
N CYS A 66 8.42 5.99 2.16
CA CYS A 66 8.15 7.25 1.48
C CYS A 66 6.89 7.91 2.05
N PRO A 67 7.01 8.96 2.90
CA PRO A 67 5.86 9.65 3.48
C PRO A 67 4.88 10.23 2.44
N ARG A 68 5.33 10.51 1.22
CA ARG A 68 4.47 10.98 0.11
C ARG A 68 3.43 9.94 -0.32
N LEU A 69 3.59 8.67 0.05
CA LEU A 69 2.67 7.57 -0.25
C LEU A 69 1.65 7.30 0.87
N SER A 70 1.61 8.11 1.94
CA SER A 70 0.67 7.90 3.05
C SER A 70 -0.80 7.91 2.58
N THR A 71 -1.20 8.90 1.77
CA THR A 71 -2.57 9.00 1.25
C THR A 71 -2.90 7.89 0.25
N LEU A 72 -1.91 7.38 -0.50
CA LEU A 72 -2.09 6.19 -1.34
C LEU A 72 -2.42 4.97 -0.47
N SER A 73 -1.80 4.87 0.71
CA SER A 73 -2.07 3.79 1.66
C SER A 73 -3.48 3.87 2.24
N GLU A 74 -4.00 5.07 2.51
CA GLU A 74 -5.42 5.28 2.89
C GLU A 74 -6.38 4.85 1.77
N TRP A 75 -6.06 5.22 0.52
CA TRP A 75 -6.83 4.78 -0.65
C TRP A 75 -6.82 3.25 -0.78
N TRP A 76 -5.66 2.61 -0.61
CA TRP A 76 -5.52 1.16 -0.66
C TRP A 76 -6.33 0.46 0.43
N LYS A 77 -6.35 1.00 1.67
CA LYS A 77 -7.17 0.47 2.76
C LYS A 77 -8.65 0.51 2.42
N GLN A 78 -9.13 1.60 1.84
CA GLN A 78 -10.52 1.67 1.38
C GLN A 78 -10.79 0.64 0.28
N LEU A 79 -9.91 0.56 -0.72
CA LEU A 79 -10.05 -0.36 -1.85
C LEU A 79 -10.22 -1.81 -1.38
N PHE A 80 -9.28 -2.34 -0.60
CA PHE A 80 -9.36 -3.72 -0.13
C PHE A 80 -10.40 -3.93 0.96
N GLY A 81 -10.53 -2.98 1.89
CA GLY A 81 -11.44 -3.07 3.03
C GLY A 81 -12.91 -3.10 2.61
N GLU A 82 -13.35 -2.18 1.74
CA GLU A 82 -14.73 -2.16 1.26
C GLU A 82 -15.01 -3.28 0.26
N SER A 83 -14.04 -3.70 -0.56
CA SER A 83 -14.24 -4.78 -1.53
C SER A 83 -14.29 -6.16 -0.88
N GLU A 84 -13.42 -6.47 0.09
CA GLU A 84 -13.27 -7.81 0.67
C GLU A 84 -14.04 -8.01 1.99
N GLY A 85 -14.25 -6.94 2.77
CA GLY A 85 -14.83 -6.96 4.11
C GLY A 85 -16.33 -7.26 4.14
N LYS A 86 -16.73 -8.46 3.72
CA LYS A 86 -18.12 -8.87 3.50
C LYS A 86 -18.36 -10.28 4.02
N GLU A 87 -19.59 -10.55 4.45
CA GLU A 87 -20.00 -11.89 4.89
C GLU A 87 -19.08 -12.50 5.97
N HIS A 88 -18.51 -11.66 6.85
CA HIS A 88 -17.52 -12.04 7.86
C HIS A 88 -16.21 -12.63 7.31
N LYS A 89 -15.84 -12.24 6.08
CA LYS A 89 -14.58 -12.58 5.41
C LYS A 89 -13.76 -11.32 5.14
N GLY A 90 -12.56 -11.52 4.60
CA GLY A 90 -11.63 -10.47 4.18
C GLY A 90 -10.40 -10.39 5.07
N ILE A 91 -9.34 -9.82 4.50
CA ILE A 91 -8.12 -9.45 5.23
C ILE A 91 -8.34 -8.04 5.79
N PHE A 92 -7.98 -7.80 7.05
CA PHE A 92 -8.02 -6.46 7.61
C PHE A 92 -6.86 -5.62 7.04
N PRO A 93 -7.13 -4.53 6.29
CA PRO A 93 -6.07 -3.72 5.72
C PRO A 93 -5.60 -2.66 6.73
N ALA A 94 -4.31 -2.66 7.05
CA ALA A 94 -3.64 -1.62 7.81
C ALA A 94 -2.45 -1.07 7.02
N SER A 95 -1.88 0.05 7.46
CA SER A 95 -0.77 0.69 6.77
C SER A 95 0.20 1.34 7.74
N LEU A 96 1.49 1.34 7.40
CA LEU A 96 2.56 1.92 8.20
C LEU A 96 3.45 2.82 7.34
N VAL A 97 3.86 3.96 7.89
CA VAL A 97 4.83 4.86 7.27
C VAL A 97 6.12 4.80 8.06
N PHE A 98 7.15 4.21 7.46
CA PHE A 98 8.46 4.06 8.05
C PHE A 98 9.42 5.20 7.63
N THR A 99 10.44 5.50 8.43
CA THR A 99 10.79 4.88 9.73
C THR A 99 9.89 5.29 10.90
N THR A 100 9.02 6.30 10.75
CA THR A 100 8.19 6.86 11.83
C THR A 100 7.48 5.79 12.64
N ASP A 101 6.78 4.86 11.98
CA ASP A 101 6.00 3.83 12.66
C ASP A 101 6.83 2.65 13.20
N LEU A 102 8.12 2.58 12.90
CA LEU A 102 9.03 1.69 13.64
C LEU A 102 9.11 2.11 15.12
N HIS A 103 8.87 3.39 15.40
CA HIS A 103 8.89 3.96 16.75
C HIS A 103 7.50 4.04 17.41
N SER A 104 6.46 3.51 16.78
CA SER A 104 5.11 3.39 17.36
C SER A 104 4.67 1.93 17.40
N LEU A 105 4.76 1.22 16.27
CA LEU A 105 4.26 -0.13 16.06
C LEU A 105 5.38 -1.14 15.76
N GLY A 106 6.61 -0.71 15.52
CA GLY A 106 7.75 -1.59 15.21
C GLY A 106 7.95 -2.73 16.20
N GLN A 107 7.82 -2.47 17.51
CA GLN A 107 7.90 -3.53 18.53
C GLN A 107 6.80 -4.60 18.37
N PHE A 108 5.58 -4.19 18.03
CA PHE A 108 4.47 -5.12 17.80
C PHE A 108 4.67 -5.91 16.50
N VAL A 109 5.14 -5.25 15.44
CA VAL A 109 5.47 -5.93 14.18
C VAL A 109 6.58 -6.96 14.40
N GLN A 110 7.62 -6.64 15.17
CA GLN A 110 8.74 -7.53 15.44
C GLN A 110 8.37 -8.72 16.34
N ASP A 111 7.76 -8.49 17.50
CA ASP A 111 7.57 -9.54 18.55
C ASP A 111 6.12 -9.71 19.05
N GLY A 112 5.16 -8.97 18.52
CA GLY A 112 3.73 -9.15 18.82
C GLY A 112 3.11 -10.41 18.20
N LEU A 113 1.78 -10.45 18.10
CA LEU A 113 1.06 -11.59 17.51
C LEU A 113 1.44 -11.79 16.04
N ARG A 114 1.73 -13.04 15.63
CA ARG A 114 2.11 -13.39 14.25
C ARG A 114 0.88 -13.48 13.32
N MET A 115 -0.03 -12.52 13.40
CA MET A 115 -1.33 -12.50 12.71
C MET A 115 -1.34 -11.65 11.43
N PHE A 116 -0.20 -11.06 11.05
CA PHE A 116 -0.08 -10.24 9.86
C PHE A 116 1.04 -10.69 8.92
N PHE A 117 0.92 -10.25 7.69
CA PHE A 117 1.99 -10.17 6.70
C PHE A 117 2.12 -8.72 6.23
N GLU A 118 3.22 -8.40 5.58
CA GLU A 118 3.55 -7.02 5.21
C GLU A 118 3.88 -6.92 3.73
N THR A 119 3.34 -5.89 3.08
CA THR A 119 3.56 -5.56 1.68
C THR A 119 4.26 -4.22 1.62
N PHE A 120 5.51 -4.20 1.20
CA PHE A 120 6.28 -2.97 1.08
C PHE A 120 6.11 -2.33 -0.29
N ILE A 121 5.98 -1.00 -0.32
CA ILE A 121 6.15 -0.17 -1.52
C ILE A 121 7.42 0.68 -1.35
N SER A 122 8.47 0.32 -2.10
CA SER A 122 9.70 1.09 -2.24
C SER A 122 9.65 2.04 -3.42
N VAL A 123 10.39 3.15 -3.30
CA VAL A 123 10.72 4.03 -4.41
C VAL A 123 12.24 4.04 -4.55
N GLU A 124 12.77 3.61 -5.70
CA GLU A 124 14.21 3.51 -5.93
C GLU A 124 14.86 4.88 -6.13
N LYS A 125 14.31 5.69 -7.05
CA LYS A 125 14.85 7.02 -7.37
C LYS A 125 14.02 8.13 -6.75
N LEU A 126 14.67 8.96 -5.93
CA LEU A 126 14.10 10.19 -5.39
C LEU A 126 14.38 11.37 -6.33
N GLN A 127 13.41 12.30 -6.40
CA GLN A 127 13.56 13.56 -7.16
C GLN A 127 14.57 14.49 -6.51
N GLU A 128 14.58 14.52 -5.17
CA GLU A 128 15.48 15.32 -4.36
C GLU A 128 16.09 14.45 -3.27
N ASP A 129 17.36 14.70 -2.97
CA ASP A 129 18.11 13.93 -1.99
C ASP A 129 19.11 14.85 -1.29
N ILE A 130 19.33 14.60 -0.01
CA ILE A 130 20.14 15.45 0.86
C ILE A 130 21.38 14.68 1.26
N GLU A 131 22.54 15.31 1.12
CA GLU A 131 23.80 14.76 1.64
C GLU A 131 23.94 15.10 3.13
N ILE A 132 24.34 14.12 3.92
CA ILE A 132 24.63 14.29 5.34
C ILE A 132 25.91 15.12 5.44
N PRO A 133 25.89 16.28 6.13
CA PRO A 133 27.02 17.19 6.17
C PRO A 133 28.22 16.52 6.84
N VAL A 134 29.43 16.87 6.36
CA VAL A 134 30.69 16.46 6.96
C VAL A 134 31.06 17.50 8.03
N LEU A 135 31.01 17.11 9.30
CA LEU A 135 31.29 17.95 10.47
C LEU A 135 32.58 17.56 11.19
N HIS A 136 33.08 16.34 10.98
CA HIS A 136 34.27 15.80 11.66
C HIS A 136 34.18 15.83 13.20
N ASP A 137 32.96 15.85 13.74
CA ASP A 137 32.65 15.67 15.15
C ASP A 137 31.88 14.36 15.32
N ASN A 138 32.26 13.55 16.30
CA ASN A 138 31.65 12.24 16.56
C ASN A 138 30.89 12.21 17.89
N SER A 139 30.45 13.36 18.39
CA SER A 139 29.69 13.45 19.64
C SER A 139 28.37 12.67 19.61
N ASP A 140 27.81 12.42 18.42
CA ASP A 140 26.59 11.63 18.17
C ASP A 140 26.85 10.20 17.65
N GLU A 141 28.11 9.81 17.48
CA GLU A 141 28.54 8.52 16.91
C GLU A 141 28.13 8.28 15.44
N LEU A 142 27.75 9.32 14.68
CA LEU A 142 27.27 9.22 13.30
C LEU A 142 28.31 9.49 12.21
N LEU A 143 29.61 9.59 12.54
CA LEU A 143 30.67 9.86 11.54
C LEU A 143 30.63 8.92 10.33
N TYR A 144 30.22 7.67 10.50
CA TYR A 144 30.14 6.68 9.42
C TYR A 144 29.03 6.97 8.38
N LEU A 145 28.20 7.98 8.62
CA LEU A 145 27.14 8.46 7.73
C LEU A 145 27.51 9.76 7.00
N GLU A 146 28.56 10.47 7.42
CA GLU A 146 28.99 11.72 6.77
C GLU A 146 29.27 11.51 5.27
N GLY A 147 28.83 12.47 4.44
CA GLY A 147 28.97 12.41 2.98
C GLY A 147 28.08 11.38 2.29
N LYS A 148 27.28 10.60 3.04
CA LYS A 148 26.26 9.73 2.48
C LYS A 148 24.99 10.51 2.23
N LYS A 149 24.17 10.00 1.31
CA LYS A 149 22.84 10.55 1.07
C LYS A 149 21.83 10.04 2.08
N MET A 150 20.83 10.85 2.41
CA MET A 150 19.71 10.43 3.25
C MET A 150 18.93 9.27 2.63
N SER A 151 18.79 9.24 1.31
CA SER A 151 18.21 8.09 0.59
C SER A 151 18.95 6.78 0.85
N TYR A 152 20.29 6.82 0.95
CA TYR A 152 21.09 5.64 1.27
C TYR A 152 20.77 5.12 2.67
N VAL A 153 20.69 6.02 3.66
CA VAL A 153 20.35 5.64 5.04
C VAL A 153 18.93 5.06 5.09
N ASN A 154 17.98 5.71 4.42
CA ASN A 154 16.59 5.25 4.34
C ASN A 154 16.49 3.86 3.69
N ARG A 155 17.21 3.62 2.59
CA ARG A 155 17.24 2.32 1.92
C ARG A 155 17.84 1.23 2.80
N LYS A 156 18.90 1.54 3.56
CA LYS A 156 19.47 0.59 4.53
C LYS A 156 18.54 0.31 5.70
N ALA A 157 17.80 1.31 6.17
CA ALA A 157 16.75 1.09 7.16
C ALA A 157 15.64 0.17 6.62
N GLU A 158 15.21 0.36 5.38
CA GLU A 158 14.22 -0.51 4.72
C GLU A 158 14.70 -1.96 4.56
N GLU A 159 15.90 -2.16 4.00
CA GLU A 159 16.50 -3.49 3.83
C GLU A 159 16.62 -4.22 5.17
N ALA A 160 17.12 -3.54 6.21
CA ALA A 160 17.28 -4.10 7.54
C ALA A 160 15.93 -4.44 8.18
N THR A 161 14.93 -3.56 8.02
CA THR A 161 13.58 -3.76 8.56
C THR A 161 12.91 -4.98 7.94
N ARG A 162 12.92 -5.09 6.60
CA ARG A 162 12.36 -6.26 5.89
C ARG A 162 13.04 -7.55 6.34
N TYR A 163 14.36 -7.54 6.45
CA TYR A 163 15.12 -8.70 6.93
C TYR A 163 14.71 -9.08 8.36
N ALA A 164 14.68 -8.12 9.28
CA ALA A 164 14.32 -8.33 10.68
C ALA A 164 12.88 -8.84 10.84
N HIS A 165 11.94 -8.32 10.06
CA HIS A 165 10.54 -8.75 10.07
C HIS A 165 10.39 -10.19 9.56
N VAL A 166 11.10 -10.57 8.49
CA VAL A 166 11.15 -11.97 8.01
C VAL A 166 11.73 -12.89 9.09
N GLN A 167 12.83 -12.52 9.74
CA GLN A 167 13.40 -13.29 10.85
C GLN A 167 12.44 -13.39 12.05
N GLY A 168 11.65 -12.33 12.29
CA GLY A 168 10.58 -12.31 13.29
C GLY A 168 9.32 -13.09 12.90
N GLY A 169 9.30 -13.78 11.77
CA GLY A 169 8.17 -14.61 11.33
C GLY A 169 7.02 -13.82 10.69
N VAL A 170 7.28 -12.61 10.19
CA VAL A 170 6.35 -11.81 9.37
C VAL A 170 6.66 -12.09 7.89
N PRO A 171 5.74 -12.70 7.13
CA PRO A 171 5.91 -12.83 5.69
C PRO A 171 5.94 -11.45 5.03
N VAL A 172 6.85 -11.24 4.08
CA VAL A 172 7.06 -9.96 3.40
C VAL A 172 6.87 -10.12 1.89
N LEU A 173 6.06 -9.23 1.32
CA LEU A 173 5.94 -8.94 -0.11
C LEU A 173 6.57 -7.58 -0.39
N ALA A 174 7.11 -7.38 -1.59
CA ALA A 174 7.77 -6.13 -1.93
C ALA A 174 7.47 -5.72 -3.38
N PHE A 175 7.10 -4.45 -3.52
CA PHE A 175 6.98 -3.73 -4.78
C PHE A 175 8.09 -2.69 -4.84
N GLU A 176 8.90 -2.75 -5.89
CA GLU A 176 9.95 -1.76 -6.16
C GLU A 176 9.47 -0.86 -7.29
N MET A 177 9.16 0.39 -6.98
CA MET A 177 8.84 1.40 -7.99
C MET A 177 10.13 2.09 -8.43
N PRO A 178 10.39 2.25 -9.74
CA PRO A 178 11.62 2.86 -10.22
C PRO A 178 11.74 4.33 -9.79
N GLU A 179 10.63 5.06 -9.78
CA GLU A 179 10.55 6.44 -9.29
C GLU A 179 9.11 6.76 -8.87
N LEU A 180 8.92 7.91 -8.24
CA LEU A 180 7.60 8.41 -7.87
C LEU A 180 7.15 9.50 -8.84
N ASN A 181 6.32 9.14 -9.81
CA ASN A 181 5.73 10.03 -10.80
C ASN A 181 4.30 9.61 -11.18
N GLU A 182 3.62 10.40 -12.01
CA GLU A 182 2.23 10.14 -12.41
C GLU A 182 2.07 8.79 -13.09
N TYR A 183 2.98 8.41 -13.99
CA TYR A 183 2.94 7.14 -14.71
C TYR A 183 2.98 5.93 -13.76
N THR A 184 3.99 5.87 -12.90
CA THR A 184 4.21 4.77 -11.95
C THR A 184 3.10 4.68 -10.89
N ILE A 185 2.52 5.81 -10.49
CA ILE A 185 1.33 5.83 -9.64
C ILE A 185 0.13 5.25 -10.39
N GLY A 186 -0.04 5.58 -11.68
CA GLY A 186 -1.09 5.04 -12.53
C GLY A 186 -1.01 3.51 -12.66
N GLU A 187 0.19 2.99 -12.92
CA GLU A 187 0.47 1.55 -12.96
C GLU A 187 0.10 0.88 -11.63
N LEU A 188 0.61 1.41 -10.51
CA LEU A 188 0.39 0.84 -9.19
C LEU A 188 -1.10 0.86 -8.79
N MET A 189 -1.81 1.94 -9.12
CA MET A 189 -3.25 2.04 -8.86
C MET A 189 -4.03 0.99 -9.65
N TYR A 190 -3.76 0.82 -10.95
CA TYR A 190 -4.44 -0.19 -11.75
C TYR A 190 -4.11 -1.61 -11.27
N PHE A 191 -2.85 -1.86 -10.93
CA PHE A 191 -2.41 -3.12 -10.34
C PHE A 191 -3.23 -3.49 -9.10
N PHE A 192 -3.41 -2.54 -8.17
CA PHE A 192 -4.19 -2.78 -6.96
C PHE A 192 -5.69 -2.93 -7.25
N GLU A 193 -6.27 -2.14 -8.15
CA GLU A 193 -7.67 -2.28 -8.57
C GLU A 193 -7.94 -3.68 -9.16
N PHE A 194 -7.05 -4.16 -10.04
CA PHE A 194 -7.16 -5.47 -10.67
C PHE A 194 -6.98 -6.63 -9.67
N SER A 195 -5.92 -6.56 -8.84
CA SER A 195 -5.66 -7.60 -7.84
C SER A 195 -6.72 -7.65 -6.74
N CYS A 196 -7.31 -6.52 -6.36
CA CYS A 196 -8.42 -6.46 -5.41
C CYS A 196 -9.65 -7.22 -5.94
N ALA A 197 -10.03 -7.01 -7.20
CA ALA A 197 -11.14 -7.72 -7.81
C ALA A 197 -10.90 -9.24 -7.82
N LEU A 198 -9.70 -9.68 -8.21
CA LEU A 198 -9.32 -11.09 -8.17
C LEU A 198 -9.42 -11.66 -6.75
N SER A 199 -8.84 -10.95 -5.77
CA SER A 199 -8.79 -11.40 -4.38
C SER A 199 -10.18 -11.50 -3.75
N ALA A 200 -11.07 -10.53 -3.98
CA ALA A 200 -12.46 -10.59 -3.52
C ALA A 200 -13.22 -11.79 -4.12
N TYR A 201 -13.02 -12.08 -5.41
CA TYR A 201 -13.59 -13.29 -6.02
C TYR A 201 -13.03 -14.58 -5.39
N MET A 202 -11.77 -14.60 -4.95
CA MET A 202 -11.20 -15.73 -4.21
C MET A 202 -11.79 -15.91 -2.80
N PHE A 203 -12.36 -14.86 -2.22
CA PHE A 203 -13.19 -14.93 -1.00
C PHE A 203 -14.66 -15.32 -1.28
N GLY A 204 -15.06 -15.33 -2.56
CA GLY A 204 -16.43 -15.58 -2.99
C GLY A 204 -17.39 -14.47 -2.57
N VAL A 205 -16.93 -13.21 -2.55
CA VAL A 205 -17.74 -12.02 -2.25
C VAL A 205 -17.82 -11.11 -3.47
N ASN A 206 -18.82 -10.24 -3.52
CA ASN A 206 -18.94 -9.23 -4.57
C ASN A 206 -17.97 -8.05 -4.29
N PRO A 207 -16.95 -7.77 -5.12
CA PRO A 207 -16.03 -6.65 -4.87
C PRO A 207 -16.65 -5.26 -5.04
N PHE A 208 -17.81 -5.15 -5.69
CA PHE A 208 -18.32 -3.88 -6.24
C PHE A 208 -19.57 -3.32 -5.53
N ASP A 209 -19.93 -3.87 -4.37
CA ASP A 209 -20.96 -3.33 -3.49
C ASP A 209 -20.40 -3.00 -2.08
N GLN A 210 -21.23 -2.40 -1.23
CA GLN A 210 -20.86 -2.01 0.13
C GLN A 210 -22.05 -1.99 1.10
N PRO A 211 -22.86 -3.06 1.19
CA PRO A 211 -24.15 -3.01 1.90
C PRO A 211 -24.05 -2.64 3.39
N GLY A 212 -22.95 -3.01 4.06
CA GLY A 212 -22.77 -2.79 5.50
C GLY A 212 -22.74 -1.31 5.92
N VAL A 213 -22.35 -0.40 5.01
CA VAL A 213 -22.26 1.04 5.33
C VAL A 213 -23.64 1.69 5.50
N GLU A 214 -24.70 1.07 5.00
CA GLU A 214 -26.05 1.63 5.11
C GLU A 214 -26.60 1.52 6.53
N ALA A 215 -26.14 0.55 7.34
CA ALA A 215 -26.65 0.34 8.70
C ALA A 215 -26.45 1.58 9.60
N TYR A 216 -25.23 2.15 9.62
CA TYR A 216 -24.97 3.34 10.43
C TYR A 216 -25.63 4.59 9.83
N LYS A 217 -25.75 4.69 8.50
CA LYS A 217 -26.44 5.80 7.83
C LYS A 217 -27.93 5.81 8.18
N SER A 218 -28.59 4.65 8.14
CA SER A 218 -29.98 4.50 8.56
C SER A 218 -30.16 4.91 10.01
N LYS A 219 -29.28 4.45 10.92
CA LYS A 219 -29.36 4.85 12.33
C LYS A 219 -29.11 6.35 12.53
N MET A 220 -28.16 6.92 11.81
CA MET A 220 -27.87 8.35 11.82
C MET A 220 -29.08 9.16 11.34
N PHE A 221 -29.74 8.74 10.25
CA PHE A 221 -30.94 9.40 9.75
C PHE A 221 -32.10 9.35 10.75
N GLU A 222 -32.30 8.21 11.41
CA GLU A 222 -33.26 8.06 12.50
C GLU A 222 -32.96 9.04 13.65
N LEU A 223 -31.71 9.07 14.13
CA LEU A 223 -31.27 9.95 15.22
C LEU A 223 -31.34 11.44 14.87
N LEU A 224 -31.21 11.79 13.58
CA LEU A 224 -31.35 13.16 13.08
C LEU A 224 -32.81 13.54 12.74
N GLY A 225 -33.78 12.66 12.96
CA GLY A 225 -35.19 12.94 12.72
C GLY A 225 -35.56 13.05 11.23
N LYS A 226 -34.81 12.40 10.33
CA LYS A 226 -35.16 12.34 8.90
C LYS A 226 -36.43 11.50 8.73
N ASN A 227 -37.57 12.15 8.51
CA ASN A 227 -38.83 11.48 8.24
C ASN A 227 -38.70 10.58 7.01
N SER A 228 -39.06 9.30 7.17
CA SER A 228 -39.23 8.36 6.07
C SER A 228 -40.29 8.93 5.11
N LYS A 229 -39.91 9.18 3.86
CA LYS A 229 -40.90 9.45 2.80
C LYS A 229 -41.60 8.15 2.41
#